data_AF-A0A402DDW1-F1
#
_entry.id   AF-A0A402DDW1-F1
#
_cell.length_a   1.000
_cell.length_b   1.000
_cell.length_c   1.000
_cell.angle_alpha   90.00
_cell.angle_beta   90.00
_cell.angle_gamma   90.00
#
_symmetry.space_group_name_H-M   'P 1'
#
loop_
_entity.id
_entity.type
_entity.pdbx_description
1 polymer ?
#
loop_
_entity_poly.entity_id
_entity_poly.type
_entity_poly.pdbx_seq_one_letter_code
_entity_poly.pdbx_strand_id
1 'polypeptide(L)'
;MTKQLTVIFDGKVFHPETDIDLKSNTRYLISIVSEAEIPEKPSGDAWDILEDMAGTIEAPEDWSKEHDHYLYGTPKREVNDE
;
A
#
# COMPACT_ATOMS: atom_id res chain seq x y z
N MET A 1 1.39 -11.69 22.73
CA MET A 1 2.62 -11.33 22.00
C MET A 1 2.79 -12.31 20.86
N THR A 2 2.83 -11.80 19.63
CA THR A 2 3.10 -12.58 18.42
C THR A 2 4.61 -12.62 18.22
N LYS A 3 5.17 -13.82 18.00
CA LYS A 3 6.57 -14.00 17.59
C LYS A 3 6.56 -14.53 16.16
N GLN A 4 7.31 -13.89 15.28
CA GLN A 4 7.56 -14.40 13.93
C GLN A 4 8.77 -15.34 13.99
N LEU A 5 8.70 -16.45 13.26
CA LEU A 5 9.73 -17.47 13.22
C LEU A 5 9.95 -17.87 11.75
N THR A 6 11.20 -17.83 11.31
CA THR A 6 11.61 -18.35 10.00
C THR A 6 11.79 -19.85 10.10
N VAL A 7 11.15 -20.59 9.19
CA VAL A 7 11.18 -22.05 9.14
C VAL A 7 11.44 -22.52 7.72
N ILE A 8 12.14 -23.65 7.59
CA ILE A 8 12.33 -24.37 6.34
C ILE A 8 11.42 -25.59 6.34
N PHE A 9 10.68 -25.81 5.25
CA PHE A 9 9.86 -26.99 5.06
C PHE A 9 10.61 -28.05 4.26
N ASP A 10 10.86 -29.21 4.85
CA ASP A 10 11.61 -30.32 4.20
C ASP A 10 10.70 -31.27 3.37
N GLY A 11 9.44 -30.90 3.18
CA GLY A 11 8.40 -31.74 2.58
C GLY A 11 7.53 -32.51 3.57
N LYS A 12 7.87 -32.51 4.86
CA LYS A 12 7.10 -33.19 5.91
C LYS A 12 6.98 -32.40 7.22
N VAL A 13 8.03 -31.67 7.59
CA VAL A 13 8.18 -30.98 8.88
C VAL A 13 8.78 -29.59 8.67
N PHE A 14 8.32 -28.62 9.47
CA PHE A 14 8.92 -27.29 9.56
C PHE A 14 10.07 -27.28 10.56
N HIS A 15 11.27 -26.94 10.08
CA HIS A 15 12.47 -26.81 10.90
C HIS A 15 12.76 -25.32 11.14
N PRO A 16 12.79 -24.86 12.39
CA PRO A 16 13.17 -23.48 12.67
C PRO A 16 14.65 -23.26 12.39
N GLU A 17 14.99 -22.10 11.82
CA GLU A 17 16.39 -21.72 11.60
C GLU A 17 17.11 -21.32 12.89
N THR A 18 16.33 -20.94 13.92
CA THR A 18 16.83 -20.49 15.22
C THR A 18 16.19 -21.27 16.35
N ASP A 19 16.92 -21.42 17.46
CA ASP A 19 16.39 -22.06 18.66
C ASP A 19 15.17 -21.30 19.18
N ILE A 20 14.05 -22.01 19.31
CA ILE A 20 12.81 -21.45 19.80
C ILE A 20 12.46 -22.02 21.17
N ASP A 21 12.29 -21.12 22.14
CA ASP A 21 11.84 -21.47 23.49
C ASP A 21 10.30 -21.58 23.51
N LEU A 22 9.80 -22.73 23.05
CA LEU A 22 8.39 -23.12 23.16
C LEU A 22 8.21 -24.17 24.25
N LYS A 23 7.04 -24.14 24.90
CA LYS A 23 6.71 -25.16 25.90
C LYS A 23 6.51 -26.50 25.22
N SER A 24 7.21 -27.52 25.71
CA SER A 24 7.00 -28.90 25.29
C SER A 24 5.53 -29.31 25.48
N ASN A 25 5.04 -30.19 24.60
CA ASN A 25 3.67 -30.69 24.59
C ASN A 25 2.59 -29.60 24.55
N THR A 26 2.87 -28.48 23.88
CA THR A 26 1.89 -27.39 23.69
C THR A 26 1.58 -27.27 22.20
N ARG A 27 0.29 -27.18 21.85
CA ARG A 27 -0.15 -26.99 20.46
C ARG A 27 -0.09 -25.51 20.10
N TYR A 28 0.62 -25.19 19.03
CA TYR A 28 0.71 -23.85 18.45
C TYR A 28 0.04 -23.82 17.08
N LEU A 29 -0.47 -22.66 16.69
CA LEU A 29 -0.97 -22.39 15.35
C LEU A 29 0.12 -21.63 14.58
N ILE A 30 0.40 -22.08 13.35
CA ILE A 30 1.34 -21.42 12.44
C ILE A 30 0.57 -20.69 11.35
N SER A 31 1.00 -19.48 11.02
CA SER A 31 0.53 -18.77 9.84
C SER A 31 1.59 -18.92 8.76
N ILE A 32 1.24 -19.58 7.67
CA ILE A 32 2.12 -19.76 6.51
C ILE A 32 1.94 -18.51 5.64
N VAL A 33 3.01 -17.76 5.45
CA VAL A 33 3.07 -16.65 4.49
C VAL A 33 4.09 -17.05 3.45
N SER A 34 3.66 -17.26 2.21
CA SER A 34 4.56 -17.59 1.12
C SER A 34 5.23 -16.31 0.60
N GLU A 35 6.54 -16.35 0.36
CA GLU A 35 7.28 -15.20 -0.18
C GLU A 35 6.79 -14.83 -1.60
N ALA A 36 6.26 -15.80 -2.34
CA ALA A 36 5.64 -15.59 -3.66
C ALA A 36 4.33 -14.77 -3.64
N GLU A 37 3.75 -14.55 -2.46
CA GLU A 37 2.56 -13.71 -2.26
C GLU A 37 2.89 -12.44 -1.47
N ILE A 38 4.17 -12.16 -1.18
CA ILE A 38 4.56 -10.80 -0.83
C ILE A 38 4.35 -10.02 -2.12
N PRO A 39 3.38 -9.09 -2.21
CA PRO A 39 3.29 -8.24 -3.39
C PRO A 39 4.69 -7.65 -3.56
N GLU A 40 5.28 -7.88 -4.73
CA GLU A 40 6.58 -7.30 -5.08
C GLU A 40 6.52 -5.85 -4.62
N LYS A 41 7.52 -5.47 -3.81
CA LYS A 41 7.68 -4.10 -3.32
C LYS A 41 7.29 -3.18 -4.48
N PRO A 42 6.28 -2.30 -4.32
CA PRO A 42 5.73 -1.56 -5.46
C PRO A 42 6.91 -1.00 -6.23
N SER A 43 7.05 -1.39 -7.49
CA SER A 43 8.24 -1.14 -8.32
C SER A 43 8.36 0.34 -8.73
N GLY A 44 7.78 1.22 -7.93
CA GLY A 44 7.68 2.63 -8.16
C GLY A 44 8.55 3.42 -7.20
N ASP A 45 8.97 4.60 -7.64
CA ASP A 45 9.66 5.55 -6.80
C ASP A 45 8.68 6.18 -5.77
N ALA A 46 9.18 7.11 -4.96
CA ALA A 46 8.34 7.77 -3.96
C ALA A 46 7.16 8.53 -4.59
N TRP A 47 7.23 8.93 -5.86
CA TRP A 47 6.16 9.61 -6.58
C TRP A 47 5.04 8.66 -6.98
N ASP A 48 5.38 7.44 -7.41
CA ASP A 48 4.37 6.42 -7.76
C ASP A 48 3.49 6.07 -6.55
N ILE A 49 4.10 5.94 -5.36
CA ILE A 49 3.34 5.70 -4.11
C ILE A 49 2.42 6.89 -3.79
N LEU A 50 2.91 8.11 -3.98
CA LEU A 50 2.12 9.31 -3.73
C LEU A 50 0.97 9.46 -4.72
N GLU A 51 1.16 9.11 -5.98
CA GLU A 51 0.12 9.12 -7.02
C GLU A 51 -1.00 8.12 -6.69
N ASP A 52 -0.63 6.88 -6.34
CA ASP A 52 -1.58 5.83 -5.94
C ASP A 52 -2.42 6.24 -4.71
N MET A 53 -1.80 6.98 -3.78
CA MET A 53 -2.47 7.47 -2.58
C MET A 53 -3.26 8.78 -2.79
N ALA A 54 -2.83 9.64 -3.72
CA ALA A 54 -3.38 10.98 -3.85
C ALA A 54 -4.80 10.99 -4.40
N GLY A 55 -5.19 9.96 -5.16
CA GLY A 55 -6.48 9.92 -5.84
C GLY A 55 -6.62 11.03 -6.89
N THR A 56 -7.29 10.74 -8.00
CA THR A 56 -7.56 11.73 -9.03
C THR A 56 -9.03 12.11 -9.03
N ILE A 57 -9.32 13.39 -9.22
CA ILE A 57 -10.68 13.88 -9.47
C ILE A 57 -10.75 14.42 -10.89
N GLU A 58 -11.81 14.07 -11.63
CA GLU A 58 -12.03 14.63 -12.96
C GLU A 58 -12.27 16.13 -12.85
N ALA A 59 -11.49 16.88 -13.62
CA ALA A 59 -11.33 18.31 -13.54
C ALA A 59 -11.68 18.98 -14.87
N PRO A 60 -12.41 20.11 -14.88
CA PRO A 60 -12.47 20.97 -16.04
C PRO A 60 -11.09 21.52 -16.42
N GLU A 61 -10.80 21.67 -17.72
CA GLU A 61 -9.50 22.16 -18.22
C GLU A 61 -9.15 23.57 -17.71
N ASP A 62 -10.16 24.36 -17.37
CA ASP A 62 -10.02 25.72 -16.87
C ASP A 62 -9.97 25.82 -15.34
N TRP A 63 -9.93 24.71 -14.59
CA TRP A 63 -10.03 24.73 -13.12
C TRP A 63 -8.99 25.62 -12.45
N SER A 64 -7.73 25.54 -12.90
CA SER A 64 -6.66 26.40 -12.39
C SER A 64 -6.90 27.89 -12.69
N LYS A 65 -7.44 28.19 -13.87
CA LYS A 65 -7.71 29.57 -14.33
C LYS A 65 -8.93 30.15 -13.63
N GLU A 66 -9.94 29.33 -13.37
CA GLU A 66 -11.24 29.68 -12.81
C GLU A 66 -11.39 29.22 -11.34
N HIS A 67 -10.29 29.16 -10.57
CA HIS A 67 -10.35 28.61 -9.21
C HIS A 67 -11.38 29.31 -8.31
N ASP A 68 -11.60 30.63 -8.47
CA ASP A 68 -12.61 31.38 -7.73
C ASP A 68 -14.03 30.88 -8.02
N HIS A 69 -14.32 30.52 -9.27
CA HIS A 69 -15.61 29.94 -9.67
C HIS A 69 -15.83 28.59 -8.98
N TYR A 70 -14.82 27.73 -8.98
CA TYR A 70 -14.93 26.37 -8.45
C TYR A 70 -14.83 26.28 -6.92
N LEU A 71 -14.08 27.18 -6.27
CA LEU A 71 -13.92 27.23 -4.81
C LEU A 71 -15.02 28.06 -4.13
N TYR A 72 -15.46 29.14 -4.76
CA TYR A 72 -16.33 30.15 -4.14
C TYR A 72 -17.64 30.41 -4.89
N GLY A 73 -17.84 29.83 -6.07
CA GLY A 73 -19.07 29.99 -6.84
C GLY A 73 -19.20 31.35 -7.55
N THR A 74 -18.11 32.09 -7.74
CA THR A 74 -18.13 33.35 -8.50
C THR A 74 -18.42 33.07 -9.99
N PRO A 75 -18.94 34.04 -10.76
CA PRO A 75 -19.02 33.89 -12.22
C PRO A 75 -17.64 33.57 -12.83
N LYS A 76 -17.61 32.76 -13.90
CA LYS A 76 -16.39 32.53 -14.68
C LYS A 76 -15.91 33.82 -15.32
N ARG A 77 -14.60 33.96 -15.52
CA ARG A 77 -14.01 35.09 -16.24
C ARG A 77 -14.53 35.08 -17.68
N GLU A 78 -14.92 36.25 -18.18
CA GLU A 78 -15.27 36.39 -19.58
C GLU A 78 -14.01 36.19 -20.43
N VAL A 79 -14.10 35.29 -21.40
CA VAL A 79 -13.04 35.09 -22.39
C VAL A 79 -13.09 36.27 -23.34
N ASN A 80 -12.37 37.36 -23.02
CA ASN A 80 -12.00 38.33 -24.03
C ASN A 80 -10.77 37.77 -24.74
N ASP A 81 -10.97 37.20 -25.92
CA ASP A 81 -9.90 36.89 -26.86
C ASP A 81 -9.28 38.21 -27.34
N GLU A 82 -8.07 38.53 -26.86
CA GLU A 82 -7.17 39.54 -27.46
C GLU A 82 -6.24 38.91 -28.49
#